data_AF-A0A061JCQ1-F1
#
_entry.id   AF-A0A061JCQ1-F1
#
_cell.length_a   1.000
_cell.length_b   1.000
_cell.length_c   1.000
_cell.angle_alpha   90.00
_cell.angle_beta   90.00
_cell.angle_gamma   90.00
#
_symmetry.space_group_name_H-M   'P 1'
#
loop_
_entity.id
_entity.type
_entity.pdbx_description
1 polymer ?
#
loop_
_entity_poly.entity_id
_entity_poly.type
_entity_poly.pdbx_seq_one_letter_code
_entity_poly.pdbx_strand_id
1 'polypeptide(L)'
;MRWVAMDSSEKGLEWLRREARREIKQVLGDDGSMMERCVSMRHALYVEKDVRLHRVLGAAAPFVETRQLYATDIAGAFFFTMWHEVSLVVLDSPKPLQALKDFLCLVERALAGLGAGALLDAVRNIEGGGEFSLTGWQKAVSAARIPYEGDPREVRWRTCSGSSPKYRGFPCGMWLLFHSLTVNVAAGVADINPLETIQNYVRYFFSCVKCRKHFELFNFSREEDPVLQLWRAHNEVNARLAVVKAGADPFVPKRQFPDSALCSTCHDASGAFREEEVVRYLRKWYEWDPDAVGRRASGGSTTLSPLERTMPTNGNAENWNEKKVRQDSLPLHAFVTLLVIVALVSAGILRTRRRYMGLFLHHRSRQK
;
A
#
# COMPACT_ATOMS: atom_id res chain seq x y z
N MET A 1 -16.99 32.11 -25.47
CA MET A 1 -16.53 31.71 -24.12
C MET A 1 -17.21 32.61 -23.11
N ARG A 2 -18.05 32.06 -22.22
CA ARG A 2 -18.71 32.82 -21.16
C ARG A 2 -17.78 32.83 -19.95
N TRP A 3 -17.13 33.96 -19.69
CA TRP A 3 -16.32 34.14 -18.48
C TRP A 3 -17.26 34.25 -17.29
N VAL A 4 -17.13 33.34 -16.33
CA VAL A 4 -17.87 33.39 -15.06
C VAL A 4 -16.86 33.69 -13.97
N ALA A 5 -17.12 34.74 -13.20
CA ALA A 5 -16.32 35.05 -12.02
C ALA A 5 -16.43 33.87 -11.04
N MET A 6 -15.30 33.22 -10.75
CA MET A 6 -15.24 32.25 -9.67
C MET A 6 -15.29 33.02 -8.35
N ASP A 7 -16.47 33.12 -7.77
CA ASP A 7 -16.63 33.56 -6.39
C ASP A 7 -16.86 32.36 -5.46
N SER A 8 -16.67 32.56 -4.15
CA SER A 8 -16.91 31.55 -3.13
C SER A 8 -18.39 31.47 -2.71
N SER A 9 -19.30 32.08 -3.48
CA SER A 9 -20.73 31.98 -3.19
C SER A 9 -21.22 30.55 -3.44
N GLU A 10 -22.30 30.16 -2.76
CA GLU A 10 -22.93 28.86 -2.98
C GLU A 10 -23.31 28.66 -4.45
N LYS A 11 -23.83 29.71 -5.11
CA LYS A 11 -24.18 29.71 -6.54
C LYS A 11 -22.96 29.54 -7.43
N GLY A 12 -21.85 30.21 -7.13
CA GLY A 12 -20.58 30.09 -7.84
C GLY A 12 -20.02 28.68 -7.76
N LEU A 13 -20.02 28.09 -6.55
CA LEU A 13 -19.58 26.72 -6.30
C LEU A 13 -20.50 25.68 -6.97
N GLU A 14 -21.81 25.87 -6.94
CA GLU A 14 -22.77 24.98 -7.62
C GLU A 14 -22.57 25.01 -9.14
N TRP A 15 -22.40 26.20 -9.72
CA TRP A 15 -22.08 26.35 -11.14
C TRP A 15 -20.76 25.65 -11.50
N LEU A 16 -19.69 25.88 -10.73
CA LEU A 16 -18.40 25.24 -10.96
C LEU A 16 -18.51 23.71 -10.89
N ARG A 17 -19.25 23.15 -9.93
CA ARG A 17 -19.51 21.71 -9.84
C ARG A 17 -20.25 21.18 -11.07
N ARG A 18 -21.25 21.90 -11.57
CA ARG A 18 -22.01 21.49 -12.77
C ARG A 18 -21.15 21.50 -14.01
N GLU A 19 -20.39 22.57 -14.25
CA GLU A 19 -19.49 22.65 -15.41
C GLU A 19 -18.37 21.62 -15.33
N ALA A 20 -17.73 21.46 -14.16
CA ALA A 20 -16.72 20.42 -13.99
C ALA A 20 -17.28 19.03 -14.28
N ARG A 21 -18.50 18.69 -13.80
CA ARG A 21 -19.16 17.41 -14.13
C ARG A 21 -19.44 17.26 -15.61
N ARG A 22 -19.90 18.33 -16.27
CA ARG A 22 -20.18 18.34 -17.72
C ARG A 22 -18.92 18.06 -18.53
N GLU A 23 -17.85 18.78 -18.26
CA GLU A 23 -16.56 18.63 -18.94
C GLU A 23 -15.93 17.26 -18.64
N ILE A 24 -15.95 16.79 -17.38
CA ILE A 24 -15.47 15.44 -17.02
C ILE A 24 -16.22 14.38 -17.80
N LYS A 25 -17.55 14.46 -17.90
CA LYS A 25 -18.35 13.49 -18.66
C LYS A 25 -18.02 13.52 -20.15
N GLN A 26 -17.76 14.71 -20.71
CA GLN A 26 -17.37 14.84 -22.12
C GLN A 26 -15.99 14.25 -22.41
N VAL A 27 -15.04 14.37 -21.48
CA VAL A 27 -13.66 13.92 -21.68
C VAL A 27 -13.46 12.45 -21.33
N LEU A 28 -14.05 11.97 -20.22
CA LEU A 28 -13.82 10.62 -19.70
C LEU A 28 -14.91 9.61 -20.11
N GLY A 29 -16.04 10.06 -20.65
CA GLY A 29 -17.19 9.20 -20.92
C GLY A 29 -17.73 8.54 -19.64
N ASP A 30 -18.33 7.36 -19.79
CA ASP A 30 -18.87 6.54 -18.68
C ASP A 30 -17.87 5.44 -18.24
N ASP A 31 -16.56 5.73 -18.20
CA ASP A 31 -15.54 4.79 -17.69
C ASP A 31 -15.53 4.76 -16.15
N GLY A 32 -16.29 3.83 -15.58
CA GLY A 32 -16.36 3.60 -14.14
C GLY A 32 -15.00 3.28 -13.50
N SER A 33 -14.11 2.60 -14.23
CA SER A 33 -12.79 2.21 -13.71
C SER A 33 -11.88 3.44 -13.56
N MET A 34 -11.89 4.35 -14.54
CA MET A 34 -11.16 5.61 -14.47
C MET A 34 -11.69 6.50 -13.35
N MET A 35 -13.01 6.59 -13.22
CA MET A 35 -13.63 7.32 -12.12
C MET A 35 -13.17 6.79 -10.76
N GLU A 36 -13.16 5.47 -10.57
CA GLU A 36 -12.70 4.85 -9.33
C GLU A 36 -11.22 5.13 -9.05
N ARG A 37 -10.34 5.13 -10.07
CA ARG A 37 -8.94 5.55 -9.92
C ARG A 37 -8.83 6.99 -9.41
N CYS A 38 -9.55 7.92 -10.03
CA CYS A 38 -9.52 9.34 -9.66
C CYS A 38 -10.08 9.58 -8.25
N VAL A 39 -11.19 8.92 -7.91
CA VAL A 39 -11.82 9.02 -6.59
C VAL A 39 -10.90 8.45 -5.51
N SER A 40 -10.28 7.30 -5.74
CA SER A 40 -9.30 6.68 -4.83
C SER A 40 -8.09 7.60 -4.60
N MET A 41 -7.49 8.11 -5.69
CA MET A 41 -6.37 9.06 -5.60
C MET A 41 -6.73 10.32 -4.80
N ARG A 42 -7.91 10.90 -5.05
CA ARG A 42 -8.36 12.11 -4.33
C ARG A 42 -8.47 11.87 -2.82
N HIS A 43 -9.05 10.74 -2.40
CA HIS A 43 -9.17 10.41 -0.98
C HIS A 43 -7.79 10.19 -0.34
N ALA A 44 -6.89 9.47 -1.01
CA ALA A 44 -5.52 9.30 -0.52
C ALA A 44 -4.79 10.64 -0.29
N LEU A 45 -5.01 11.63 -1.17
CA LEU A 45 -4.45 12.97 -1.01
C LEU A 45 -5.11 13.75 0.16
N TYR A 46 -6.40 13.56 0.40
CA TYR A 46 -7.07 14.17 1.56
C TYR A 46 -6.56 13.61 2.88
N VAL A 47 -6.38 12.30 2.99
CA VAL A 47 -5.80 11.66 4.18
C VAL A 47 -4.38 12.17 4.43
N GLU A 48 -3.53 12.22 3.40
CA GLU A 48 -2.16 12.74 3.54
C GLU A 48 -2.15 14.23 3.94
N LYS A 49 -3.08 15.03 3.42
CA LYS A 49 -3.21 16.45 3.81
C LYS A 49 -3.65 16.59 5.26
N ASP A 50 -4.62 15.81 5.70
CA ASP A 50 -5.17 15.87 7.06
C ASP A 50 -4.12 15.51 8.11
N VAL A 51 -3.35 14.45 7.88
CA VAL A 51 -2.22 14.05 8.73
C VAL A 51 -1.17 15.15 8.83
N ARG A 52 -0.87 15.85 7.73
CA ARG A 52 0.08 16.98 7.74
C ARG A 52 -0.45 18.15 8.56
N LEU A 53 -1.74 18.48 8.43
CA LEU A 53 -2.36 19.55 9.22
C LEU A 53 -2.33 19.22 10.72
N HIS A 54 -2.65 17.98 11.10
CA HIS A 54 -2.61 17.55 12.51
C HIS A 54 -1.19 17.55 13.09
N ARG A 55 -0.16 17.19 12.29
CA ARG A 55 1.25 17.29 12.72
C ARG A 55 1.74 18.72 12.90
N VAL A 56 1.19 19.70 12.19
CA VAL A 56 1.52 21.11 12.39
C VAL A 56 0.91 21.63 13.70
N LEU A 57 -0.21 21.05 14.14
CA LEU A 57 -0.95 21.47 15.32
C LEU A 57 -0.47 20.81 16.63
N GLY A 58 0.46 19.85 16.59
CA GLY A 58 1.01 19.21 17.79
C GLY A 58 2.25 18.35 17.54
N ALA A 59 3.06 18.15 18.59
CA ALA A 59 4.24 17.26 18.53
C ALA A 59 3.78 15.80 18.43
N ALA A 60 3.86 15.22 17.22
CA ALA A 60 3.58 13.80 17.02
C ALA A 60 4.66 12.94 17.70
N ALA A 61 4.22 11.88 18.40
CA ALA A 61 5.11 10.85 18.92
C ALA A 61 5.94 10.22 17.79
N PRO A 62 7.18 9.76 18.07
CA PRO A 62 8.00 9.09 17.07
C PRO A 62 7.28 7.84 16.55
N PHE A 63 7.37 7.60 15.24
CA PHE A 63 6.79 6.43 14.62
C PHE A 63 7.49 5.15 15.11
N VAL A 64 6.70 4.15 15.48
CA VAL A 64 7.18 2.81 15.85
C VAL A 64 6.44 1.78 15.00
N GLU A 65 7.21 0.92 14.31
CA GLU A 65 6.67 -0.16 13.50
C GLU A 65 5.87 -1.14 14.38
N THR A 66 4.61 -1.41 14.00
CA THR A 66 3.83 -2.47 14.62
C THR A 66 4.26 -3.81 14.04
N ARG A 67 5.02 -4.57 14.83
CA ARG A 67 5.57 -5.88 14.40
C ARG A 67 4.62 -7.07 14.63
N GLN A 68 3.56 -6.88 15.42
CA GLN A 68 2.51 -7.89 15.64
C GLN A 68 1.60 -8.01 14.41
N LEU A 69 1.18 -9.23 14.07
CA LEU A 69 0.17 -9.48 13.05
C LEU A 69 -1.25 -9.18 13.59
N TYR A 70 -2.01 -8.39 12.84
CA TYR A 70 -3.41 -8.07 13.11
C TYR A 70 -4.28 -8.65 11.99
N ALA A 71 -5.24 -9.50 12.35
CA ALA A 71 -6.18 -10.12 11.41
C ALA A 71 -7.01 -9.08 10.63
N THR A 72 -7.24 -7.90 11.22
CA THR A 72 -7.91 -6.77 10.57
C THR A 72 -7.16 -6.24 9.35
N ASP A 73 -5.82 -6.37 9.28
CA ASP A 73 -5.04 -5.97 8.11
C ASP A 73 -5.19 -7.00 6.98
N ILE A 74 -5.35 -8.29 7.31
CA ILE A 74 -5.68 -9.33 6.32
C ILE A 74 -7.09 -9.09 5.75
N ALA A 75 -8.07 -8.84 6.64
CA ALA A 75 -9.43 -8.48 6.25
C ALA A 75 -9.47 -7.19 5.42
N GLY A 76 -8.69 -6.17 5.80
CA GLY A 76 -8.55 -4.92 5.06
C GLY A 76 -7.96 -5.10 3.66
N ALA A 77 -6.99 -6.00 3.51
CA ALA A 77 -6.43 -6.36 2.21
C ALA A 77 -7.45 -7.06 1.31
N PHE A 78 -8.21 -8.00 1.87
CA PHE A 78 -9.29 -8.67 1.15
C PHE A 78 -10.39 -7.68 0.76
N PHE A 79 -10.83 -6.84 1.69
CA PHE A 79 -11.82 -5.78 1.43
C PHE A 79 -11.35 -4.84 0.31
N PHE A 80 -10.14 -4.27 0.42
CA PHE A 80 -9.64 -3.32 -0.57
C PHE A 80 -9.44 -3.97 -1.94
N THR A 81 -9.06 -5.25 -1.97
CA THR A 81 -9.01 -6.03 -3.22
C THR A 81 -10.38 -6.06 -3.90
N MET A 82 -11.41 -6.43 -3.16
CA MET A 82 -12.76 -6.55 -3.71
C MET A 82 -13.33 -5.17 -4.06
N TRP A 83 -13.14 -4.18 -3.19
CA TRP A 83 -13.68 -2.84 -3.37
C TRP A 83 -13.01 -2.07 -4.51
N HIS A 84 -11.67 -2.10 -4.57
CA HIS A 84 -10.87 -1.27 -5.48
C HIS A 84 -10.33 -2.10 -6.65
N GLU A 85 -9.49 -3.10 -6.40
CA GLU A 85 -8.73 -3.78 -7.47
C GLU A 85 -9.64 -4.49 -8.49
N VAL A 86 -10.67 -5.19 -8.01
CA VAL A 86 -11.67 -5.84 -8.90
C VAL A 86 -12.47 -4.80 -9.67
N SER A 87 -12.84 -3.67 -9.05
CA SER A 87 -13.56 -2.57 -9.71
C SER A 87 -12.77 -1.89 -10.84
N LEU A 88 -11.45 -2.09 -10.89
CA LEU A 88 -10.59 -1.57 -11.95
C LEU A 88 -10.53 -2.48 -13.19
N VAL A 89 -11.08 -3.69 -13.09
CA VAL A 89 -11.01 -4.71 -14.13
C VAL A 89 -12.41 -5.01 -14.63
N VAL A 90 -12.55 -4.98 -15.94
CA VAL A 90 -13.78 -5.34 -16.63
C VAL A 90 -13.91 -6.88 -16.61
N LEU A 91 -14.97 -7.40 -16.00
CA LEU A 91 -15.17 -8.84 -15.74
C LEU A 91 -15.87 -9.60 -16.89
N ASP A 92 -16.02 -8.97 -18.05
CA ASP A 92 -16.68 -9.52 -19.24
C ASP A 92 -15.82 -10.63 -19.89
N SER A 93 -14.52 -10.66 -19.60
CA SER A 93 -13.61 -11.69 -20.09
C SER A 93 -13.64 -12.93 -19.17
N PRO A 94 -13.67 -14.16 -19.73
CA PRO A 94 -13.73 -15.38 -18.94
C PRO A 94 -12.53 -15.57 -17.98
N LYS A 95 -11.33 -15.12 -18.35
CA LYS A 95 -10.11 -15.39 -17.56
C LYS A 95 -10.06 -14.58 -16.25
N PRO A 96 -10.26 -13.24 -16.25
CA PRO A 96 -10.40 -12.48 -15.00
C PRO A 96 -11.53 -13.01 -14.11
N LEU A 97 -12.70 -13.34 -14.67
CA LEU A 97 -13.82 -13.85 -13.90
C LEU A 97 -13.49 -15.19 -13.22
N GLN A 98 -12.86 -16.12 -13.94
CA GLN A 98 -12.40 -17.38 -13.38
C GLN A 98 -11.34 -17.16 -12.28
N ALA A 99 -10.36 -16.28 -12.50
CA ALA A 99 -9.34 -15.98 -11.50
C ALA A 99 -9.94 -15.37 -10.22
N LEU A 100 -10.97 -14.53 -10.35
CA LEU A 100 -11.69 -13.98 -9.20
C LEU A 100 -12.46 -15.07 -8.46
N LYS A 101 -13.15 -15.96 -9.20
CA LYS A 101 -13.88 -17.10 -8.63
C LYS A 101 -12.95 -18.02 -7.84
N ASP A 102 -11.81 -18.40 -8.42
CA ASP A 102 -10.83 -19.27 -7.78
C ASP A 102 -10.26 -18.62 -6.52
N PHE A 103 -9.96 -17.32 -6.60
CA PHE A 103 -9.45 -16.57 -5.45
C PHE A 103 -10.47 -16.48 -4.31
N LEU A 104 -11.74 -16.21 -4.61
CA LEU A 104 -12.81 -16.20 -3.62
C LEU A 104 -13.06 -17.59 -3.01
N CYS A 105 -13.03 -18.65 -3.83
CA CYS A 105 -13.10 -20.04 -3.34
C CYS A 105 -11.95 -20.37 -2.38
N LEU A 106 -10.73 -19.92 -2.69
CA LEU A 106 -9.57 -20.09 -1.81
C LEU A 106 -9.75 -19.32 -0.49
N VAL A 107 -10.19 -18.06 -0.55
CA VAL A 107 -10.44 -17.24 0.65
C VAL A 107 -11.53 -17.86 1.52
N GLU A 108 -12.65 -18.29 0.95
CA GLU A 108 -13.75 -18.89 1.69
C GLU A 108 -13.32 -20.17 2.43
N ARG A 109 -12.46 -20.97 1.81
CA ARG A 109 -11.96 -22.23 2.40
C ARG A 109 -10.88 -21.99 3.46
N ALA A 110 -9.99 -21.03 3.25
CA ALA A 110 -8.83 -20.82 4.11
C ALA A 110 -9.10 -19.82 5.25
N LEU A 111 -9.95 -18.81 5.03
CA LEU A 111 -10.11 -17.66 5.93
C LEU A 111 -11.60 -17.41 6.22
N ALA A 112 -12.20 -18.34 6.96
CA ALA A 112 -13.60 -18.27 7.37
C ALA A 112 -13.92 -16.93 8.05
N GLY A 113 -15.10 -16.37 7.78
CA GLY A 113 -15.54 -15.08 8.36
C GLY A 113 -15.12 -13.84 7.58
N LEU A 114 -14.38 -13.97 6.47
CA LEU A 114 -14.08 -12.83 5.57
C LEU A 114 -15.21 -12.47 4.61
N GLY A 115 -16.30 -13.26 4.53
CA GLY A 115 -17.45 -12.94 3.69
C GLY A 115 -17.28 -13.24 2.20
N ALA A 116 -16.31 -14.08 1.82
CA ALA A 116 -16.07 -14.45 0.43
C ALA A 116 -17.26 -15.21 -0.20
N GLY A 117 -17.99 -16.00 0.58
CA GLY A 117 -19.21 -16.69 0.15
C GLY A 117 -20.26 -15.76 -0.46
N ALA A 118 -20.49 -14.58 0.14
CA ALA A 118 -21.44 -13.60 -0.39
C ALA A 118 -21.01 -13.01 -1.74
N LEU A 119 -19.70 -12.91 -1.98
CA LEU A 119 -19.16 -12.44 -3.25
C LEU A 119 -19.18 -13.52 -4.33
N LEU A 120 -19.09 -14.80 -3.95
CA LEU A 120 -19.29 -15.91 -4.88
C LEU A 120 -20.70 -15.90 -5.48
N ASP A 121 -21.72 -15.42 -4.75
CA ASP A 121 -23.06 -15.23 -5.32
C ASP A 121 -23.10 -14.16 -6.41
N ALA A 122 -22.40 -13.05 -6.20
CA ALA A 122 -22.28 -12.00 -7.21
C ALA A 122 -21.54 -12.49 -8.46
N VAL A 123 -20.48 -13.28 -8.28
CA VAL A 123 -19.74 -13.92 -9.39
C VAL A 123 -20.63 -14.91 -10.14
N ARG A 124 -21.40 -15.77 -9.45
CA ARG A 124 -22.34 -16.72 -10.07
C ARG A 124 -23.38 -16.00 -10.95
N ASN A 125 -23.87 -14.84 -10.51
CA ASN A 125 -24.81 -14.05 -11.30
C ASN A 125 -24.17 -13.53 -12.61
N ILE A 126 -22.91 -13.11 -12.57
CA ILE A 126 -22.17 -12.67 -13.77
C ILE A 126 -21.92 -13.87 -14.71
N GLU A 127 -21.53 -15.03 -14.16
CA GLU A 127 -21.38 -16.26 -14.95
C GLU A 127 -22.70 -16.67 -15.65
N GLY A 128 -23.84 -16.40 -15.02
CA GLY A 128 -25.18 -16.63 -15.57
C GLY A 128 -25.63 -15.61 -16.63
N GLY A 129 -24.76 -14.69 -17.06
CA GLY A 129 -25.06 -13.67 -18.07
C GLY A 129 -25.54 -12.33 -17.50
N GLY A 130 -25.47 -12.13 -16.17
CA GLY A 130 -25.72 -10.84 -15.56
C GLY A 130 -24.63 -9.82 -15.92
N GLU A 131 -25.03 -8.59 -16.25
CA GLU A 131 -24.09 -7.51 -16.56
C GLU A 131 -23.31 -7.08 -15.31
N PHE A 132 -21.98 -7.01 -15.43
CA PHE A 132 -21.15 -6.43 -14.38
C PHE A 132 -21.34 -4.91 -14.34
N SER A 133 -21.65 -4.38 -13.16
CA SER A 133 -21.60 -2.93 -12.91
C SER A 133 -20.77 -2.64 -11.67
N LEU A 134 -19.95 -1.59 -11.73
CA LEU A 134 -19.10 -1.17 -10.61
C LEU A 134 -19.93 -0.90 -9.35
N THR A 135 -21.05 -0.18 -9.48
CA THR A 135 -21.94 0.13 -8.36
C THR A 135 -22.59 -1.13 -7.78
N GLY A 136 -23.02 -2.07 -8.63
CA GLY A 136 -23.58 -3.35 -8.20
C GLY A 136 -22.56 -4.18 -7.45
N TRP A 137 -21.32 -4.25 -7.96
CA TRP A 137 -20.22 -4.94 -7.33
C TRP A 137 -19.85 -4.32 -5.97
N GLN A 138 -19.62 -3.00 -5.90
CA GLN A 138 -19.32 -2.32 -4.64
C GLN A 138 -20.43 -2.50 -3.60
N LYS A 139 -21.70 -2.53 -4.04
CA LYS A 139 -22.84 -2.84 -3.16
C LYS A 139 -22.76 -4.27 -2.62
N ALA A 140 -22.39 -5.26 -3.44
CA ALA A 140 -22.16 -6.63 -2.99
C ALA A 140 -20.99 -6.72 -1.99
N VAL A 141 -19.90 -5.99 -2.24
CA VAL A 141 -18.75 -5.91 -1.30
C VAL A 141 -19.16 -5.30 0.04
N SER A 142 -19.97 -4.24 0.05
CA SER A 142 -20.52 -3.70 1.31
C SER A 142 -21.44 -4.70 2.02
N ALA A 143 -22.26 -5.44 1.26
CA ALA A 143 -23.17 -6.44 1.82
C ALA A 143 -22.45 -7.67 2.38
N ALA A 144 -21.25 -7.98 1.90
CA ALA A 144 -20.41 -9.08 2.39
C ALA A 144 -19.90 -8.88 3.83
N ARG A 145 -19.98 -7.65 4.37
CA ARG A 145 -19.60 -7.30 5.77
C ARG A 145 -18.21 -7.80 6.16
N ILE A 146 -17.24 -7.63 5.25
CA ILE A 146 -15.84 -7.98 5.48
C ILE A 146 -15.33 -7.22 6.72
N PRO A 147 -14.72 -7.88 7.73
CA PRO A 147 -14.42 -7.28 9.02
C PRO A 147 -13.09 -6.50 9.02
N TYR A 148 -12.98 -5.48 8.16
CA TYR A 148 -11.84 -4.56 8.16
C TYR A 148 -12.06 -3.39 9.15
N GLU A 149 -10.98 -2.73 9.59
CA GLU A 149 -11.07 -1.49 10.37
C GLU A 149 -11.05 -0.25 9.45
N GLY A 150 -11.83 0.77 9.77
CA GLY A 150 -11.87 2.04 9.01
C GLY A 150 -13.08 2.14 8.07
N ASP A 151 -12.92 2.88 6.98
CA ASP A 151 -13.96 3.18 6.01
C ASP A 151 -13.60 2.67 4.60
N PRO A 152 -14.55 2.51 3.67
CA PRO A 152 -14.27 2.01 2.32
C PRO A 152 -13.19 2.78 1.54
N ARG A 153 -13.00 4.06 1.89
CA ARG A 153 -12.02 4.95 1.27
C ARG A 153 -10.76 5.15 2.12
N GLU A 154 -10.75 4.61 3.34
CA GLU A 154 -9.67 4.74 4.31
C GLU A 154 -9.61 3.50 5.21
N VAL A 155 -9.10 2.40 4.64
CA VAL A 155 -8.81 1.18 5.41
C VAL A 155 -7.73 1.51 6.43
N ARG A 156 -8.01 1.21 7.70
CA ARG A 156 -7.10 1.42 8.81
C ARG A 156 -6.16 0.24 8.96
N TRP A 157 -4.87 0.48 8.69
CA TRP A 157 -3.81 -0.51 8.83
C TRP A 157 -3.17 -0.46 10.22
N ARG A 158 -2.83 -1.62 10.78
CA ARG A 158 -2.07 -1.77 12.03
C ARG A 158 -0.70 -2.35 11.74
N THR A 159 -0.62 -3.65 11.46
CA THR A 159 0.62 -4.33 11.06
C THR A 159 1.24 -3.66 9.84
N CYS A 160 0.41 -3.19 8.92
CA CYS A 160 0.79 -2.56 7.66
C CYS A 160 0.77 -1.02 7.69
N SER A 161 0.66 -0.42 8.87
CA SER A 161 0.78 1.04 9.02
C SER A 161 2.19 1.51 8.68
N GLY A 162 2.30 2.52 7.82
CA GLY A 162 3.55 3.18 7.46
C GLY A 162 3.81 4.45 8.28
N SER A 163 5.02 5.00 8.16
CA SER A 163 5.38 6.29 8.79
C SER A 163 4.61 7.50 8.22
N SER A 164 3.99 7.31 7.05
CA SER A 164 3.03 8.21 6.40
C SER A 164 2.00 7.37 5.64
N PRO A 165 0.75 7.85 5.48
CA PRO A 165 -0.32 7.14 4.77
C PRO A 165 0.03 6.62 3.38
N LYS A 166 0.98 7.26 2.68
CA LYS A 166 1.41 6.84 1.34
C LYS A 166 2.30 5.58 1.31
N TYR A 167 2.80 5.14 2.48
CA TYR A 167 3.70 4.00 2.59
C TYR A 167 2.97 2.75 3.09
N ARG A 168 3.54 1.58 2.76
CA ARG A 168 3.06 0.26 3.22
C ARG A 168 1.59 0.03 2.83
N GLY A 169 0.67 -0.03 3.78
CA GLY A 169 -0.77 -0.19 3.51
C GLY A 169 -1.09 -1.42 2.67
N PHE A 170 -1.88 -1.23 1.61
CA PHE A 170 -2.43 -2.30 0.79
C PHE A 170 -1.39 -3.33 0.28
N PRO A 171 -0.26 -2.97 -0.34
CA PRO A 171 0.77 -3.93 -0.71
C PRO A 171 1.29 -4.80 0.45
N CYS A 172 1.42 -4.25 1.66
CA CYS A 172 1.79 -5.04 2.84
C CYS A 172 0.65 -5.99 3.23
N GLY A 173 -0.59 -5.49 3.25
CA GLY A 173 -1.76 -6.29 3.59
C GLY A 173 -1.95 -7.47 2.63
N MET A 174 -1.66 -7.29 1.34
CA MET A 174 -1.74 -8.37 0.36
C MET A 174 -0.73 -9.48 0.62
N TRP A 175 0.49 -9.15 1.04
CA TRP A 175 1.43 -10.18 1.48
C TRP A 175 0.91 -10.93 2.71
N LEU A 176 0.34 -10.23 3.70
CA LEU A 176 -0.27 -10.89 4.86
C LEU A 176 -1.41 -11.83 4.44
N LEU A 177 -2.28 -11.39 3.53
CA LEU A 177 -3.37 -12.20 2.98
C LEU A 177 -2.82 -13.44 2.28
N PHE A 178 -1.88 -13.30 1.35
CA PHE A 178 -1.30 -14.43 0.62
C PHE A 178 -0.64 -15.46 1.53
N HIS A 179 0.15 -15.03 2.52
CA HIS A 179 0.75 -15.93 3.50
C HIS A 179 -0.30 -16.63 4.38
N SER A 180 -1.38 -15.93 4.72
CA SER A 180 -2.49 -16.54 5.45
C SER A 180 -3.23 -17.57 4.60
N LEU A 181 -3.39 -17.35 3.30
CA LEU A 181 -4.02 -18.32 2.40
C LEU A 181 -3.16 -19.58 2.24
N THR A 182 -1.83 -19.47 2.14
CA THR A 182 -0.96 -20.64 2.02
C THR A 182 -0.91 -21.46 3.31
N VAL A 183 -1.02 -20.83 4.48
CA VAL A 183 -0.99 -21.51 5.78
C VAL A 183 -2.31 -22.21 6.11
N ASN A 184 -3.45 -21.58 5.81
CA ASN A 184 -4.76 -22.04 6.31
C ASN A 184 -5.57 -22.85 5.30
N VAL A 185 -5.06 -23.12 4.09
CA VAL A 185 -5.71 -24.07 3.19
C VAL A 185 -5.50 -25.50 3.71
N ALA A 186 -6.58 -26.25 3.88
CA ALA A 186 -6.51 -27.61 4.41
C ALA A 186 -5.70 -28.55 3.50
N ALA A 187 -4.83 -29.37 4.10
CA ALA A 187 -4.12 -30.43 3.39
C ALA A 187 -5.14 -31.44 2.83
N GLY A 188 -5.04 -31.76 1.53
CA GLY A 188 -5.92 -32.74 0.87
C GLY A 188 -7.07 -32.17 0.05
N VAL A 189 -7.21 -30.84 -0.05
CA VAL A 189 -8.13 -30.20 -1.02
C VAL A 189 -7.45 -30.18 -2.39
N ALA A 190 -7.48 -31.32 -3.09
CA ALA A 190 -6.72 -31.57 -4.33
C ALA A 190 -7.00 -30.56 -5.47
N ASP A 191 -8.10 -29.82 -5.41
CA ASP A 191 -8.58 -29.02 -6.54
C ASP A 191 -8.12 -27.54 -6.54
N ILE A 192 -7.58 -27.01 -5.45
CA ILE A 192 -7.15 -25.59 -5.40
C ILE A 192 -5.68 -25.49 -4.96
N ASN A 193 -4.80 -25.14 -5.90
CA ASN A 193 -3.42 -24.80 -5.59
C ASN A 193 -3.34 -23.32 -5.16
N PRO A 194 -2.96 -23.01 -3.91
CA PRO A 194 -3.00 -21.63 -3.39
C PRO A 194 -2.06 -20.69 -4.16
N LEU A 195 -0.88 -21.14 -4.58
CA LEU A 195 0.10 -20.30 -5.25
C LEU A 195 -0.28 -19.99 -6.69
N GLU A 196 -0.84 -20.96 -7.41
CA GLU A 196 -1.39 -20.75 -8.74
C GLU A 196 -2.58 -19.78 -8.70
N THR A 197 -3.50 -19.96 -7.74
CA THR A 197 -4.63 -19.05 -7.54
C THR A 197 -4.15 -17.63 -7.20
N ILE A 198 -3.16 -17.48 -6.32
CA ILE A 198 -2.56 -16.18 -5.98
C ILE A 198 -1.88 -15.56 -7.22
N GLN A 199 -1.12 -16.33 -8.00
CA GLN A 199 -0.50 -15.84 -9.24
C GLN A 199 -1.53 -15.37 -10.26
N ASN A 200 -2.61 -16.12 -10.47
CA ASN A 200 -3.68 -15.74 -11.39
C ASN A 200 -4.43 -14.49 -10.90
N TYR A 201 -4.69 -14.38 -9.60
CA TYR A 201 -5.22 -13.13 -9.04
C TYR A 201 -4.27 -11.95 -9.33
N VAL A 202 -2.97 -12.11 -9.04
CA VAL A 202 -1.98 -11.04 -9.24
C VAL A 202 -1.92 -10.64 -10.71
N ARG A 203 -1.90 -11.60 -11.63
CA ARG A 203 -1.90 -11.39 -13.09
C ARG A 203 -3.02 -10.47 -13.56
N TYR A 204 -4.24 -10.72 -13.11
CA TYR A 204 -5.41 -10.03 -13.65
C TYR A 204 -5.79 -8.77 -12.87
N PHE A 205 -5.62 -8.75 -11.56
CA PHE A 205 -6.21 -7.71 -10.71
C PHE A 205 -5.19 -6.75 -10.11
N PHE A 206 -3.99 -7.21 -9.76
CA PHE A 206 -3.09 -6.38 -8.96
C PHE A 206 -2.63 -5.12 -9.71
N SER A 207 -2.97 -3.94 -9.23
CA SER A 207 -2.89 -2.68 -9.97
C SER A 207 -1.46 -2.21 -10.21
N CYS A 208 -0.49 -2.66 -9.40
CA CYS A 208 0.92 -2.38 -9.61
C CYS A 208 1.50 -3.21 -10.78
N VAL A 209 1.52 -2.63 -11.98
CA VAL A 209 2.03 -3.26 -13.21
C VAL A 209 3.45 -3.83 -13.05
N LYS A 210 4.38 -3.10 -12.42
CA LYS A 210 5.75 -3.58 -12.18
C LYS A 210 5.80 -4.75 -11.19
N CYS A 211 4.93 -4.73 -10.19
CA CYS A 211 4.84 -5.79 -9.19
C CYS A 211 4.32 -7.07 -9.83
N ARG A 212 3.24 -6.97 -10.63
CA ARG A 212 2.70 -8.10 -11.41
C ARG A 212 3.77 -8.79 -12.25
N LYS A 213 4.46 -8.01 -13.10
CA LYS A 213 5.49 -8.53 -14.00
C LYS A 213 6.58 -9.30 -13.26
N HIS A 214 6.99 -8.83 -12.08
CA HIS A 214 8.00 -9.54 -11.29
C HIS A 214 7.43 -10.78 -10.59
N PHE A 215 6.20 -10.70 -10.06
CA PHE A 215 5.59 -11.81 -9.35
C PHE A 215 5.28 -13.00 -10.27
N GLU A 216 4.94 -12.72 -11.53
CA GLU A 216 4.73 -13.74 -12.56
C GLU A 216 6.00 -14.48 -12.98
N LEU A 217 7.20 -13.99 -12.61
CA LEU A 217 8.46 -14.69 -12.88
C LEU A 217 8.75 -15.79 -11.87
N PHE A 218 8.07 -15.80 -10.72
CA PHE A 218 8.23 -16.90 -9.76
C PHE A 218 7.62 -18.18 -10.36
N ASN A 219 8.38 -19.27 -10.32
CA ASN A 219 7.90 -20.58 -10.74
C ASN A 219 7.59 -21.40 -9.49
N PHE A 220 6.32 -21.59 -9.19
CA PHE A 220 5.89 -22.35 -8.02
C PHE A 220 5.62 -23.81 -8.39
N SER A 221 6.26 -24.72 -7.67
CA SER A 221 6.07 -26.16 -7.77
C SER A 221 4.81 -26.60 -6.99
N ARG A 222 4.12 -27.64 -7.47
CA ARG A 222 3.00 -28.24 -6.74
C ARG A 222 3.47 -29.23 -5.67
N GLU A 223 4.73 -29.65 -5.76
CA GLU A 223 5.37 -30.67 -4.95
C GLU A 223 5.99 -30.10 -3.67
N GLU A 224 6.35 -28.81 -3.67
CA GLU A 224 6.94 -28.11 -2.52
C GLU A 224 5.89 -27.40 -1.65
N ASP A 225 6.18 -27.26 -0.34
CA ASP A 225 5.29 -26.57 0.60
C ASP A 225 5.01 -25.12 0.15
N PRO A 226 3.75 -24.73 -0.12
CA PRO A 226 3.42 -23.40 -0.61
C PRO A 226 3.76 -22.29 0.39
N VAL A 227 3.79 -22.60 1.69
CA VAL A 227 4.22 -21.67 2.75
C VAL A 227 5.69 -21.29 2.56
N LEU A 228 6.54 -22.29 2.32
CA LEU A 228 7.98 -22.09 2.14
C LEU A 228 8.28 -21.36 0.84
N GLN A 229 7.64 -21.76 -0.26
CA GLN A 229 7.84 -21.14 -1.57
C GLN A 229 7.47 -19.65 -1.59
N LEU A 230 6.30 -19.29 -1.04
CA LEU A 230 5.89 -17.88 -0.95
C LEU A 230 6.81 -17.08 -0.03
N TRP A 231 7.31 -17.69 1.04
CA TRP A 231 8.28 -17.08 1.94
C TRP A 231 9.60 -16.75 1.24
N ARG A 232 10.18 -17.71 0.49
CA ARG A 232 11.39 -17.48 -0.31
C ARG A 232 11.19 -16.34 -1.31
N ALA A 233 10.08 -16.38 -2.06
CA ALA A 233 9.73 -15.34 -3.03
C ALA A 233 9.61 -13.94 -2.38
N HIS A 234 8.96 -13.84 -1.23
CA HIS A 234 8.83 -12.57 -0.51
C HIS A 234 10.18 -12.06 0.02
N ASN A 235 11.05 -12.95 0.49
CA ASN A 235 12.39 -12.59 0.95
C ASN A 235 13.35 -12.19 -0.19
N GLU A 236 13.18 -12.75 -1.38
CA GLU A 236 13.86 -12.26 -2.60
C GLU A 236 13.41 -10.83 -2.93
N VAL A 237 12.10 -10.55 -2.86
CA VAL A 237 11.57 -9.20 -3.03
C VAL A 237 12.13 -8.25 -1.96
N ASN A 238 12.23 -8.68 -0.71
CA ASN A 238 12.83 -7.88 0.36
C ASN A 238 14.29 -7.56 0.08
N ALA A 239 15.09 -8.54 -0.35
CA ALA A 239 16.50 -8.34 -0.69
C ALA A 239 16.65 -7.31 -1.82
N ARG A 240 15.86 -7.46 -2.90
CA ARG A 240 15.88 -6.52 -4.02
C ARG A 240 15.49 -5.09 -3.63
N LEU A 241 14.51 -4.96 -2.73
CA LEU A 241 13.99 -3.65 -2.32
C LEU A 241 14.78 -3.00 -1.17
N ALA A 242 15.71 -3.71 -0.52
CA ALA A 242 16.47 -3.20 0.62
C ALA A 242 17.32 -1.95 0.29
N VAL A 243 17.77 -1.80 -0.96
CA VAL A 243 18.59 -0.66 -1.40
C VAL A 243 17.78 0.50 -1.99
N VAL A 244 16.46 0.35 -2.12
CA VAL A 244 15.59 1.37 -2.73
C VAL A 244 15.27 2.46 -1.72
N LYS A 245 15.62 3.71 -2.03
CA LYS A 245 15.28 4.88 -1.18
C LYS A 245 14.02 5.60 -1.66
N ALA A 246 13.88 5.81 -2.97
CA ALA A 246 12.74 6.54 -3.52
C ALA A 246 11.45 5.72 -3.40
N GLY A 247 10.43 6.29 -2.74
CA GLY A 247 9.14 5.63 -2.53
C GLY A 247 9.15 4.55 -1.44
N ALA A 248 10.29 4.26 -0.81
CA ALA A 248 10.37 3.36 0.34
C ALA A 248 10.05 4.09 1.65
N ASP A 249 9.51 3.36 2.63
CA ASP A 249 9.30 3.90 3.97
C ASP A 249 10.66 3.97 4.71
N PRO A 250 11.15 5.17 5.07
CA PRO A 250 12.44 5.31 5.72
C PRO A 250 12.49 4.72 7.14
N PHE A 251 11.33 4.48 7.78
CA PHE A 251 11.25 3.94 9.13
C PHE A 251 10.95 2.43 9.16
N VAL A 252 10.68 1.82 8.01
CA VAL A 252 10.40 0.38 7.90
C VAL A 252 11.28 -0.22 6.80
N PRO A 253 12.59 -0.40 7.06
CA PRO A 253 13.51 -0.96 6.09
C PRO A 253 13.16 -2.41 5.77
N LYS A 254 13.39 -2.83 4.53
CA LYS A 254 13.23 -4.24 4.12
C LYS A 254 14.34 -5.07 4.75
N ARG A 255 13.96 -6.16 5.40
CA ARG A 255 14.86 -7.13 6.05
C ARG A 255 14.48 -8.53 5.58
N GLN A 256 15.40 -9.47 5.71
CA GLN A 256 15.04 -10.88 5.65
C GLN A 256 14.11 -11.19 6.84
N PHE A 257 13.02 -11.92 6.58
CA PHE A 257 11.99 -12.24 7.56
C PHE A 257 11.92 -13.76 7.79
N PRO A 258 11.64 -14.24 9.01
CA PRO A 258 11.68 -13.48 10.26
C PRO A 258 13.12 -13.04 10.58
N ASP A 259 13.29 -12.04 11.44
CA ASP A 259 14.59 -11.80 12.08
C ASP A 259 14.69 -12.60 13.39
N SER A 260 15.90 -12.71 13.93
CA SER A 260 16.14 -13.48 15.16
C SER A 260 15.36 -12.98 16.38
N ALA A 261 14.91 -11.72 16.37
CA ALA A 261 14.07 -11.16 17.44
C ALA A 261 12.64 -11.72 17.40
N LEU A 262 12.12 -12.02 16.20
CA LEU A 262 10.82 -12.69 16.03
C LEU A 262 10.92 -14.20 16.14
N CYS A 263 11.99 -14.80 15.61
CA CYS A 263 12.19 -16.25 15.63
C CYS A 263 13.67 -16.59 15.83
N SER A 264 14.08 -16.75 17.09
CA SER A 264 15.45 -17.16 17.43
C SER A 264 15.78 -18.57 16.93
N THR A 265 14.78 -19.45 16.79
CA THR A 265 14.97 -20.80 16.26
C THR A 265 14.97 -20.87 14.74
N CYS A 266 14.72 -19.77 14.03
CA CYS A 266 14.71 -19.79 12.56
C CYS A 266 16.11 -19.66 11.94
N HIS A 267 17.14 -19.37 12.75
CA HIS A 267 18.51 -19.15 12.27
C HIS A 267 19.51 -20.09 12.94
N ASP A 268 20.45 -20.64 12.16
CA ASP A 268 21.61 -21.35 12.68
C ASP A 268 22.69 -20.41 13.24
N ALA A 269 23.77 -20.98 13.78
CA ALA A 269 24.87 -20.22 14.38
C ALA A 269 25.59 -19.31 13.37
N SER A 270 25.47 -19.57 12.07
CA SER A 270 26.01 -18.72 11.00
C SER A 270 25.05 -17.58 10.60
N GLY A 271 23.82 -17.61 11.10
CA GLY A 271 22.74 -16.68 10.73
C GLY A 271 21.91 -17.14 9.53
N ALA A 272 22.21 -18.30 8.93
CA ALA A 272 21.44 -18.85 7.82
C ALA A 272 20.08 -19.40 8.30
N PHE A 273 19.07 -19.35 7.43
CA PHE A 273 17.74 -19.82 7.77
C PHE A 273 17.68 -21.34 7.89
N ARG A 274 17.09 -21.83 8.99
CA ARG A 274 16.60 -23.20 9.11
C ARG A 274 15.17 -23.28 8.59
N GLU A 275 15.01 -23.67 7.33
CA GLU A 275 13.71 -23.62 6.64
C GLU A 275 12.60 -24.39 7.34
N GLU A 276 12.90 -25.53 7.96
CA GLU A 276 11.91 -26.29 8.74
C GLU A 276 11.36 -25.48 9.94
N GLU A 277 12.24 -24.78 10.66
CA GLU A 277 11.87 -23.92 11.78
C GLU A 277 11.11 -22.68 11.29
N VAL A 278 11.49 -22.15 10.14
CA VAL A 278 10.78 -21.06 9.48
C VAL A 278 9.35 -21.48 9.13
N VAL A 279 9.14 -22.64 8.52
CA VAL A 279 7.78 -23.12 8.19
C VAL A 279 6.95 -23.30 9.45
N ARG A 280 7.53 -23.88 10.52
CA ARG A 280 6.84 -24.02 11.81
C ARG A 280 6.43 -22.66 12.38
N TYR A 281 7.34 -21.68 12.34
CA TYR A 281 7.06 -20.32 12.76
C TYR A 281 5.96 -19.67 11.92
N LEU A 282 6.02 -19.76 10.59
CA LEU A 282 5.06 -19.14 9.67
C LEU A 282 3.65 -19.73 9.85
N ARG A 283 3.53 -21.04 10.00
CA ARG A 283 2.24 -21.71 10.24
C ARG A 283 1.57 -21.21 11.52
N LYS A 284 2.34 -20.98 12.58
CA LYS A 284 1.84 -20.37 13.81
C LYS A 284 1.56 -18.87 13.67
N TRP A 285 2.42 -18.14 12.98
CA TRP A 285 2.33 -16.69 12.82
C TRP A 285 1.11 -16.26 12.00
N TYR A 286 0.78 -17.04 10.96
CA TYR A 286 -0.33 -16.78 10.04
C TYR A 286 -1.55 -17.67 10.28
N GLU A 287 -1.60 -18.42 11.39
CA GLU A 287 -2.78 -19.19 11.77
C GLU A 287 -4.02 -18.28 11.85
N TRP A 288 -5.11 -18.70 11.20
CA TRP A 288 -6.33 -17.92 11.11
C TRP A 288 -7.33 -18.31 12.20
N ASP A 289 -7.70 -17.34 13.02
CA ASP A 289 -8.80 -17.43 13.98
C ASP A 289 -9.95 -16.51 13.52
N PRO A 290 -11.12 -17.04 13.11
CA PRO A 290 -12.26 -16.24 12.67
C PRO A 290 -12.79 -15.30 13.76
N ASP A 291 -12.56 -15.59 15.04
CA ASP A 291 -12.97 -14.73 16.16
C ASP A 291 -11.98 -13.57 16.39
N ALA A 292 -10.78 -13.62 15.82
CA ALA A 292 -9.78 -12.57 15.93
C ALA A 292 -10.20 -11.25 15.24
N VAL A 293 -11.08 -11.33 14.25
CA VAL A 293 -11.66 -10.16 13.57
C VAL A 293 -12.98 -9.69 14.19
N GLY A 294 -13.74 -10.57 14.87
CA GLY A 294 -15.04 -10.23 15.48
C GLY A 294 -14.97 -9.52 16.83
N ARG A 295 -13.93 -9.76 17.64
CA ARG A 295 -13.84 -9.34 19.06
C ARG A 295 -13.72 -7.83 19.34
N ARG A 296 -13.81 -6.94 18.35
CA ARG A 296 -13.71 -5.47 18.57
C ARG A 296 -14.93 -4.65 18.15
N ALA A 297 -15.96 -5.26 17.58
CA ALA A 297 -17.22 -4.56 17.32
C ALA A 297 -18.05 -4.32 18.59
N SER A 298 -17.67 -4.90 19.73
CA SER A 298 -18.33 -4.71 21.02
C SER A 298 -17.34 -4.11 22.01
N GLY A 299 -17.58 -2.85 22.41
CA GLY A 299 -16.83 -2.21 23.49
C GLY A 299 -16.92 -3.04 24.77
N GLY A 300 -15.81 -3.61 25.20
CA GLY A 300 -15.68 -4.36 26.44
C GLY A 300 -14.23 -4.39 26.85
N SER A 301 -13.89 -3.61 27.88
CA SER A 301 -12.62 -3.72 28.60
C SER A 301 -12.50 -5.15 29.13
N THR A 302 -11.72 -5.99 28.46
CA THR A 302 -11.22 -7.24 29.02
C THR A 302 -9.76 -7.01 29.37
N THR A 303 -9.54 -6.76 30.66
CA THR A 303 -8.23 -6.84 31.31
C THR A 303 -7.65 -8.22 31.05
N LEU A 304 -6.71 -8.32 30.10
CA LEU A 304 -5.81 -9.45 30.04
C LEU A 304 -4.78 -9.29 31.17
N SER A 305 -4.68 -10.31 32.01
CA SER A 305 -3.74 -10.39 33.12
C SER A 305 -2.30 -10.16 32.65
N PRO A 306 -1.46 -9.43 33.40
CA PRO A 306 -0.09 -9.18 33.00
C PRO A 306 0.69 -10.49 32.89
N LEU A 307 1.25 -10.75 31.70
CA LEU A 307 2.30 -11.73 31.56
C LEU A 307 3.49 -11.24 32.39
N GLU A 308 3.82 -12.00 33.43
CA GLU A 308 4.95 -11.79 34.33
C GLU A 308 6.24 -11.63 33.52
N ARG A 309 6.76 -10.40 33.51
CA ARG A 309 8.03 -10.08 32.87
C ARG A 309 9.14 -10.36 33.87
N THR A 310 9.66 -11.58 33.87
CA THR A 310 10.95 -11.88 34.51
C THR A 310 12.06 -11.19 33.69
N MET A 311 12.61 -10.12 34.27
CA MET A 311 13.80 -9.43 33.77
C MET A 311 15.04 -10.28 34.08
N PRO A 312 15.90 -10.62 33.10
CA PRO A 312 17.27 -10.99 33.39
C PRO A 312 18.03 -9.70 33.74
N THR A 313 18.55 -9.64 34.96
CA THR A 313 19.52 -8.64 35.39
C THR A 313 20.92 -9.01 34.89
N ASN A 314 21.65 -7.98 34.47
CA ASN A 314 23.09 -7.90 34.20
C ASN A 314 23.65 -8.53 32.90
N GLY A 315 24.30 -7.67 32.12
CA GLY A 315 25.27 -8.09 31.10
C GLY A 315 25.45 -7.11 29.94
N ASN A 316 26.18 -6.01 30.19
CA ASN A 316 26.81 -5.12 29.20
C ASN A 316 25.88 -4.21 28.39
N ALA A 317 25.62 -3.03 28.97
CA ALA A 317 25.24 -1.85 28.21
C ALA A 317 26.41 -1.44 27.31
N GLU A 318 26.37 -1.82 26.03
CA GLU A 318 27.19 -1.16 25.01
C GLU A 318 26.71 0.28 24.88
N ASN A 319 27.58 1.17 25.33
CA ASN A 319 27.41 2.61 25.34
C ASN A 319 27.32 3.10 23.88
N TRP A 320 26.11 3.33 23.38
CA TRP A 320 25.91 3.99 22.09
C TRP A 320 26.34 5.46 22.21
N ASN A 321 27.62 5.71 21.94
CA ASN A 321 28.18 7.05 21.81
C ASN A 321 27.39 7.84 20.75
N GLU A 322 26.65 8.84 21.21
CA GLU A 322 25.80 9.76 20.44
C GLU A 322 26.60 10.73 19.52
N LYS A 323 27.83 10.38 19.15
CA LYS A 323 28.70 11.16 18.26
C LYS A 323 29.26 10.31 17.13
N LYS A 324 28.40 9.89 16.20
CA LYS A 324 28.82 9.62 14.81
C LYS A 324 27.67 9.59 13.80
N VAL A 325 26.76 10.55 13.86
CA VAL A 325 26.07 10.98 12.65
C VAL A 325 27.06 11.87 11.90
N ARG A 326 27.72 11.30 10.91
CA ARG A 326 28.59 12.05 9.99
C ARG A 326 27.69 12.99 9.19
N GLN A 327 27.51 14.22 9.68
CA GLN A 327 27.10 15.34 8.84
C GLN A 327 28.26 15.61 7.89
N ASP A 328 28.22 15.01 6.71
CA ASP A 328 29.09 15.44 5.62
C ASP A 328 28.64 16.85 5.22
N SER A 329 29.30 17.85 5.80
CA SER A 329 29.21 19.22 5.31
C SER A 329 29.66 19.22 3.86
N LEU A 330 28.89 19.89 2.99
CA LEU A 330 29.29 20.11 1.60
C LEU A 330 30.74 20.63 1.58
N PRO A 331 31.63 20.04 0.78
CA PRO A 331 33.01 20.48 0.73
C PRO A 331 33.09 21.97 0.40
N LEU A 332 34.00 22.71 1.05
CA LEU A 332 34.16 24.16 0.84
C LEU A 332 34.27 24.54 -0.64
N HIS A 333 34.90 23.68 -1.45
CA HIS A 333 34.99 23.87 -2.90
C HIS A 333 33.60 23.85 -3.57
N ALA A 334 32.69 22.96 -3.20
CA ALA A 334 31.34 22.91 -3.77
C ALA A 334 30.53 24.17 -3.42
N PHE A 335 30.69 24.71 -2.21
CA PHE A 335 30.05 25.95 -1.79
C PHE A 335 30.59 27.17 -2.54
N VAL A 336 31.92 27.24 -2.70
CA VAL A 336 32.58 28.31 -3.48
C VAL A 336 32.20 28.23 -4.96
N THR A 337 32.14 27.03 -5.55
CA THR A 337 31.70 26.84 -6.94
C THR A 337 30.27 27.33 -7.15
N LEU A 338 29.36 27.03 -6.21
CA LEU A 338 27.97 27.48 -6.28
C LEU A 338 27.87 29.02 -6.23
N LEU A 339 28.63 29.66 -5.33
CA LEU A 339 28.67 31.13 -5.23
C LEU A 339 29.24 31.79 -6.49
N VAL A 340 30.29 31.23 -7.08
CA VAL A 340 30.87 31.74 -8.34
C VAL A 340 29.87 31.62 -9.50
N ILE A 341 29.17 30.48 -9.60
CA ILE A 341 28.13 30.30 -10.64
C ILE A 341 27.01 31.33 -10.48
N VAL A 342 26.51 31.54 -9.26
CA VAL A 342 25.45 32.52 -8.98
C VAL A 342 25.92 33.94 -9.30
N ALA A 343 27.17 34.29 -8.98
CA ALA A 343 27.74 35.60 -9.27
C ALA A 343 27.90 35.84 -10.79
N LEU A 344 28.37 34.84 -11.54
CA LEU A 344 28.52 34.91 -12.99
C LEU A 344 27.17 35.02 -13.70
N VAL A 345 26.16 34.25 -13.27
CA VAL A 345 24.80 34.32 -13.82
C VAL A 345 24.18 35.68 -13.52
N SER A 346 24.32 36.18 -12.29
CA SER A 346 23.80 37.50 -11.90
C SER A 346 24.49 38.64 -12.66
N ALA A 347 25.81 38.58 -12.84
CA ALA A 347 26.57 39.53 -13.64
C ALA A 347 26.18 39.46 -15.13
N GLY A 348 25.95 38.25 -15.66
CA GLY A 348 25.42 38.03 -17.00
C GLY A 348 24.05 38.67 -17.21
N ILE A 349 23.12 38.42 -16.28
CA ILE A 349 21.77 39.02 -16.31
C ILE A 349 21.85 40.55 -16.26
N LEU A 350 22.70 41.12 -15.40
CA LEU A 350 22.89 42.58 -15.29
C LEU A 350 23.52 43.19 -16.54
N ARG A 351 24.51 42.52 -17.16
CA ARG A 351 25.11 42.97 -18.44
C ARG A 351 24.08 42.94 -19.57
N THR A 352 23.25 41.91 -19.62
CA THR A 352 22.19 41.76 -20.62
C THR A 352 21.13 42.83 -20.44
N ARG A 353 20.71 43.10 -19.19
CA ARG A 353 19.79 44.21 -18.85
C ARG A 353 20.36 45.59 -19.23
N ARG A 354 21.65 45.85 -18.98
CA ARG A 354 22.30 47.11 -19.40
C ARG A 354 22.37 47.26 -20.92
N ARG A 355 22.66 46.19 -21.67
CA ARG A 355 22.64 46.21 -23.14
C ARG A 355 21.24 46.49 -23.70
N TYR A 356 20.21 45.87 -23.14
CA TYR A 356 18.82 46.11 -23.54
C TYR A 356 18.38 47.56 -23.24
N MET A 357 18.75 48.11 -22.08
CA MET A 357 18.46 49.50 -21.72
C MET A 357 19.23 50.51 -22.61
N GLY A 358 20.48 50.21 -22.97
CA GLY A 358 21.28 51.04 -23.88
C GLY A 358 20.71 51.10 -25.30
N LEU A 359 20.23 49.96 -25.83
CA LEU A 359 19.56 49.90 -27.13
C LEU A 359 18.22 50.65 -27.12
N PHE A 360 17.46 50.58 -26.03
CA PHE A 360 16.21 51.33 -25.85
C PHE A 360 16.42 52.84 -25.82
N LEU A 361 17.48 53.31 -25.15
CA LEU A 361 17.81 54.74 -25.09
C LEU A 361 18.33 55.28 -26.43
N HIS A 362 19.09 54.48 -27.19
CA HIS A 362 19.60 54.90 -28.50
C HIS A 362 18.51 54.93 -29.58
N HIS A 363 17.49 54.05 -29.50
CA HIS A 363 16.34 54.08 -30.40
C HIS A 363 15.44 55.31 -30.14
N ARG A 364 15.37 55.79 -28.90
CA ARG A 364 14.56 56.96 -28.51
C ARG A 364 15.20 58.31 -28.89
N SER A 365 16.51 58.35 -29.12
CA SER A 365 17.21 59.56 -29.59
C SER A 365 17.24 59.71 -31.12
N ARG A 366 16.87 58.68 -31.88
CA ARG A 366 16.76 58.71 -33.35
C ARG A 366 15.34 58.99 -33.87
N GLN A 367 14.35 59.07 -32.97
CA GLN A 367 12.95 59.39 -33.29
C GLN A 367 12.52 60.78 -32.77
N LYS A 368 13.48 61.69 -32.57
CA LYS A 368 13.22 63.12 -32.33
C LYS A 368 13.87 63.95 -33.41
#